data_AF-A0A939BGZ4-F1
#
_entry.id   AF-A0A939BGZ4-F1
#
_cell.length_a   1.000
_cell.length_b   1.000
_cell.length_c   1.000
_cell.angle_alpha   90.00
_cell.angle_beta   90.00
_cell.angle_gamma   90.00
#
_symmetry.space_group_name_H-M   'P 1'
#
loop_
_entity.id
_entity.type
_entity.pdbx_description
1 polymer ?
#
loop_
_entity_poly.entity_id
_entity_poly.type
_entity_poly.pdbx_seq_one_letter_code
_entity_poly.pdbx_strand_id
1 'polypeptide(L)'
;MTFAERLEREEWWDEQESLLNLSDINMPPDYYTGSKWEWITEITAYIFREPETWQDIYRQYLVKAQQQGNTEHTRLNYYRDEEGYIHREGEDETYFQISTTTADIAVLKKVGDWMCANSIKFRLEYLVYCEMISDQRIQWLKRMETCIKKEFSEVHRVRMAHGLEEAQFNKTEVFYDFLNTVYIIL
;
A
#
# COMPACT_ATOMS: atom_id res chain seq x y z
N MET A 1 -18.32 8.73 7.82
CA MET A 1 -18.10 10.00 7.09
C MET A 1 -16.77 9.89 6.35
N THR A 2 -16.78 10.06 5.03
CA THR A 2 -15.61 9.94 4.13
C THR A 2 -14.78 11.22 4.14
N PHE A 3 -13.59 11.21 3.52
CA PHE A 3 -12.79 12.43 3.32
C PHE A 3 -13.52 13.46 2.44
N ALA A 4 -14.22 13.03 1.39
CA ALA A 4 -14.95 13.92 0.48
C ALA A 4 -16.09 14.67 1.19
N GLU A 5 -16.88 13.95 1.98
CA GLU A 5 -17.98 14.54 2.77
C GLU A 5 -17.49 15.60 3.77
N ARG A 6 -16.22 15.52 4.21
CA ARG A 6 -15.62 16.48 5.14
C ARG A 6 -15.12 17.73 4.45
N LEU A 7 -14.62 17.62 3.23
CA LEU A 7 -14.16 18.78 2.47
C LEU A 7 -15.28 19.81 2.29
N GLU A 8 -16.51 19.34 2.12
CA GLU A 8 -17.72 20.17 1.94
C GLU A 8 -18.09 20.99 3.19
N ARG A 9 -17.52 20.70 4.36
CA ARG A 9 -17.86 21.41 5.61
C ARG A 9 -17.15 22.76 5.79
N GLU A 10 -16.15 23.08 4.97
CA GLU A 10 -15.32 24.31 4.96
C GLU A 10 -14.54 24.62 6.28
N GLU A 11 -15.05 24.24 7.45
CA GLU A 11 -14.38 24.33 8.76
C GLU A 11 -13.49 23.11 9.02
N TRP A 12 -12.31 23.06 8.40
CA TRP A 12 -11.46 21.86 8.38
C TRP A 12 -10.64 21.60 9.65
N TRP A 13 -10.53 22.53 10.60
CA TRP A 13 -9.52 22.46 11.67
C TRP A 13 -10.10 22.63 13.07
N ASP A 14 -11.36 22.23 13.27
CA ASP A 14 -11.93 22.12 14.61
C ASP A 14 -11.26 20.98 15.40
N GLU A 15 -11.12 21.15 16.72
CA GLU A 15 -10.39 20.20 17.59
C GLU A 15 -11.08 18.83 17.67
N GLN A 16 -12.40 18.77 17.42
CA GLN A 16 -13.18 17.53 17.49
C GLN A 16 -13.33 16.84 16.13
N GLU A 17 -13.31 17.59 15.03
CA GLU A 17 -13.61 17.10 13.67
C GLU A 17 -12.58 17.53 12.61
N SER A 18 -11.31 17.68 13.00
CA SER A 18 -10.23 18.07 12.07
C SER A 18 -10.19 17.15 10.83
N LEU A 19 -10.10 17.75 9.64
CA LEU A 19 -10.12 17.08 8.33
C LEU A 19 -9.04 16.00 8.21
N LEU A 20 -7.84 16.29 8.72
CA LEU A 20 -6.71 15.39 8.82
C LEU A 20 -6.35 15.18 10.29
N ASN A 21 -5.74 14.05 10.62
CA ASN A 21 -5.25 13.80 11.97
C ASN A 21 -4.03 14.68 12.25
N LEU A 22 -4.16 15.61 13.20
CA LEU A 22 -3.13 16.60 13.53
C LEU A 22 -1.93 16.02 14.27
N SER A 23 -2.05 14.79 14.82
CA SER A 23 -0.96 14.07 15.49
C SER A 23 -0.18 13.15 14.54
N ASP A 24 -0.82 12.56 13.52
CA ASP A 24 -0.17 11.79 12.47
C ASP A 24 -1.04 11.75 11.21
N ILE A 25 -0.59 12.39 10.12
CA ILE A 25 -1.34 12.45 8.85
C ILE A 25 -1.60 11.06 8.23
N ASN A 26 -0.77 10.06 8.56
CA ASN A 26 -0.92 8.68 8.09
C ASN A 26 -1.97 7.89 8.89
N MET A 27 -2.47 8.45 10.00
CA MET A 27 -3.53 7.87 10.79
C MET A 27 -4.86 8.55 10.45
N PRO A 28 -5.96 7.80 10.44
CA PRO A 28 -7.28 8.42 10.33
C PRO A 28 -7.53 9.34 11.53
N PRO A 29 -8.33 10.41 11.37
CA PRO A 29 -8.90 11.13 12.50
C PRO A 29 -9.76 10.20 13.37
N ASP A 30 -9.85 10.47 14.68
CA ASP A 30 -10.49 9.57 15.66
C ASP A 30 -11.96 9.24 15.38
N TYR A 31 -12.67 10.16 14.74
CA TYR A 31 -14.09 10.00 14.38
C TYR A 31 -14.29 9.26 13.04
N TYR A 32 -13.23 8.93 12.30
CA TYR A 32 -13.32 8.17 11.06
C TYR A 32 -13.68 6.71 11.34
N THR A 33 -14.68 6.21 10.64
CA THR A 33 -15.25 4.87 10.89
C THR A 33 -14.60 3.77 10.05
N GLY A 34 -13.77 4.12 9.07
CA GLY A 34 -13.05 3.17 8.24
C GLY A 34 -11.72 2.74 8.84
N SER A 35 -11.10 1.74 8.23
CA SER A 35 -9.76 1.27 8.56
C SER A 35 -8.69 2.29 8.15
N LYS A 36 -7.49 2.19 8.74
CA LYS A 36 -6.31 2.96 8.32
C LYS A 36 -6.05 2.85 6.81
N TRP A 37 -6.27 1.68 6.21
CA TRP A 37 -6.04 1.49 4.78
C TRP A 37 -7.08 2.18 3.91
N GLU A 38 -8.35 2.16 4.31
CA GLU A 38 -9.40 2.93 3.62
C GLU A 38 -9.11 4.42 3.69
N TRP A 39 -8.63 4.92 4.85
CA TRP A 39 -8.14 6.28 4.99
C TRP A 39 -7.04 6.59 3.96
N ILE A 40 -5.92 5.84 3.97
CA ILE A 40 -4.83 6.02 3.00
C ILE A 40 -5.33 5.99 1.55
N THR A 41 -6.26 5.09 1.24
CA THR A 41 -6.85 4.98 -0.11
C THR A 41 -7.64 6.23 -0.49
N GLU A 42 -8.46 6.75 0.43
CA GLU A 42 -9.27 7.95 0.22
C GLU A 42 -8.42 9.22 0.04
N ILE A 43 -7.48 9.48 0.97
CA ILE A 43 -6.63 10.69 0.88
C ILE A 43 -5.72 10.64 -0.34
N THR A 44 -5.06 9.52 -0.64
CA THR A 44 -4.21 9.42 -1.85
C THR A 44 -5.02 9.54 -3.14
N ALA A 45 -6.25 9.02 -3.18
CA ALA A 45 -7.14 9.19 -4.33
C ALA A 45 -7.63 10.64 -4.49
N TYR A 46 -7.78 11.39 -3.39
CA TYR A 46 -8.07 12.81 -3.47
C TYR A 46 -6.88 13.62 -3.97
N ILE A 47 -5.68 13.39 -3.40
CA ILE A 47 -4.43 14.06 -3.81
C ILE A 47 -4.18 13.88 -5.30
N PHE A 48 -4.42 12.67 -5.81
CA PHE A 48 -4.27 12.37 -7.23
C PHE A 48 -5.27 13.13 -8.12
N ARG A 49 -6.51 13.32 -7.66
CA ARG A 49 -7.57 13.99 -8.44
C ARG A 49 -7.49 15.52 -8.36
N GLU A 50 -7.18 16.06 -7.19
CA GLU A 50 -7.25 17.49 -6.87
C GLU A 50 -5.92 18.00 -6.28
N PRO A 51 -4.79 17.89 -7.01
CA PRO A 51 -3.46 18.19 -6.46
C PRO A 51 -3.29 19.65 -6.04
N GLU A 52 -3.89 20.60 -6.76
CA GLU A 52 -3.81 22.03 -6.44
C GLU A 52 -4.54 22.34 -5.13
N THR A 53 -5.78 21.86 -5.01
CA THR A 53 -6.58 22.02 -3.78
C THR A 53 -5.91 21.35 -2.58
N TRP A 54 -5.30 20.18 -2.79
CA TRP A 54 -4.54 19.51 -1.75
C TRP A 54 -3.36 20.35 -1.23
N GLN A 55 -2.64 21.08 -2.10
CA GLN A 55 -1.53 21.92 -1.65
C GLN A 55 -1.98 23.00 -0.66
N ASP A 56 -3.15 23.58 -0.87
CA ASP A 56 -3.71 24.57 0.04
C ASP A 56 -4.17 23.94 1.36
N ILE A 57 -4.83 22.78 1.31
CA ILE A 57 -5.19 22.00 2.51
C ILE A 57 -3.95 21.64 3.30
N TYR A 58 -2.93 21.11 2.64
CA TYR A 58 -1.69 20.65 3.27
C TYR A 58 -0.90 21.82 3.88
N ARG A 59 -0.88 22.99 3.22
CA ARG A 59 -0.28 24.20 3.81
C ARG A 59 -0.98 24.61 5.11
N GLN A 60 -2.31 24.56 5.15
CA GLN A 60 -3.06 24.85 6.37
C GLN A 60 -2.83 23.79 7.45
N TYR A 61 -2.82 22.51 7.06
CA TYR A 61 -2.54 21.38 7.95
C TYR A 61 -1.20 21.55 8.67
N LEU A 62 -0.13 21.87 7.95
CA LEU A 62 1.21 22.04 8.53
C LEU A 62 1.22 23.10 9.64
N VAL A 63 0.54 24.22 9.44
CA VAL A 63 0.42 25.28 10.45
C VAL A 63 -0.32 24.76 11.69
N LYS A 64 -1.41 24.01 11.50
CA LYS A 64 -2.22 23.47 12.60
C LYS A 64 -1.51 22.37 13.37
N ALA A 65 -0.88 21.43 12.68
CA ALA A 65 -0.07 20.37 13.29
C ALA A 65 1.07 20.96 14.13
N GLN A 66 1.76 21.98 13.61
CA GLN A 66 2.80 22.69 14.34
C GLN A 66 2.26 23.41 15.59
N GLN A 67 1.09 24.04 15.51
CA GLN A 67 0.43 24.66 16.68
C GLN A 67 0.12 23.65 17.78
N GLN A 68 -0.12 22.38 17.42
CA GLN A 68 -0.31 21.27 18.36
C GLN A 68 1.01 20.57 18.76
N GLY A 69 2.16 21.05 18.30
CA GLY A 69 3.47 20.49 18.62
C GLY A 69 3.87 19.28 17.77
N ASN A 70 3.10 18.91 16.74
CA ASN A 70 3.47 17.85 15.81
C ASN A 70 4.34 18.40 14.66
N THR A 71 5.62 18.06 14.68
CA THR A 71 6.56 18.35 13.58
C THR A 71 7.09 17.10 12.88
N GLU A 72 6.86 15.91 13.43
CA GLU A 72 7.51 14.67 13.00
C GLU A 72 6.60 13.80 12.11
N HIS A 73 5.30 13.81 12.33
CA HIS A 73 4.32 12.96 11.63
C HIS A 73 3.42 13.76 10.70
N THR A 74 4.03 14.68 9.96
CA THR A 74 3.32 15.62 9.08
C THR A 74 3.38 15.23 7.60
N ARG A 75 4.22 14.26 7.23
CA ARG A 75 4.39 13.77 5.86
C ARG A 75 3.62 12.47 5.63
N LEU A 76 2.95 12.37 4.48
CA LEU A 76 2.34 11.13 4.03
C LEU A 76 3.40 10.15 3.53
N ASN A 77 3.28 8.90 3.99
CA ASN A 77 4.17 7.80 3.60
C ASN A 77 3.70 7.10 2.32
N TYR A 78 2.58 7.56 1.71
CA TYR A 78 1.97 6.92 0.56
C TYR A 78 1.62 7.96 -0.50
N TYR A 79 1.78 7.58 -1.76
CA TYR A 79 1.44 8.41 -2.92
C TYR A 79 0.86 7.53 -4.02
N ARG A 80 0.30 8.16 -5.06
CA ARG A 80 -0.10 7.46 -6.29
C ARG A 80 0.80 7.84 -7.44
N ASP A 81 1.16 6.88 -8.27
CA ASP A 81 1.84 7.14 -9.55
C ASP A 81 0.84 7.66 -10.61
N GLU A 82 1.34 7.89 -11.83
CA GLU A 82 0.55 8.40 -12.96
C GLU A 82 -0.58 7.45 -13.39
N GLU A 83 -0.44 6.15 -13.12
CA GLU A 83 -1.46 5.13 -13.40
C GLU A 83 -2.47 5.00 -12.26
N GLY A 84 -2.23 5.70 -11.14
CA GLY A 84 -3.07 5.71 -9.96
C GLY A 84 -2.76 4.59 -8.98
N TYR A 85 -1.68 3.82 -9.13
CA TYR A 85 -1.29 2.79 -8.17
C TYR A 85 -0.68 3.41 -6.93
N ILE A 86 -1.06 2.89 -5.76
CA ILE A 86 -0.53 3.33 -4.46
C ILE A 86 0.86 2.76 -4.26
N HIS A 87 1.80 3.64 -3.96
CA HIS A 87 3.17 3.32 -3.58
C HIS A 87 3.45 3.79 -2.16
N ARG A 88 4.45 3.16 -1.53
CA ARG A 88 4.97 3.58 -0.23
C ARG A 88 6.29 4.31 -0.43
N GLU A 89 6.43 5.45 0.23
CA GLU A 89 7.66 6.23 0.18
C GLU A 89 8.84 5.48 0.82
N GLY A 90 9.99 5.48 0.12
CA GLY A 90 11.20 4.81 0.57
C GLY A 90 11.25 3.30 0.30
N GLU A 91 10.23 2.71 -0.33
CA GLU A 91 10.24 1.31 -0.75
C GLU A 91 10.34 1.20 -2.27
N ASP A 92 11.46 0.67 -2.74
CA ASP A 92 11.74 0.49 -4.18
C ASP A 92 11.31 -0.90 -4.70
N GLU A 93 10.85 -1.79 -3.82
CA GLU A 93 10.43 -3.15 -4.12
C GLU A 93 8.89 -3.20 -4.24
N THR A 94 8.37 -2.97 -5.44
CA THR A 94 6.93 -2.85 -5.71
C THR A 94 6.20 -4.18 -5.77
N TYR A 95 6.84 -5.23 -6.32
CA TYR A 95 6.15 -6.47 -6.64
C TYR A 95 6.69 -7.67 -5.85
N PHE A 96 5.78 -8.57 -5.50
CA PHE A 96 6.09 -9.90 -5.04
C PHE A 96 6.05 -10.87 -6.21
N GLN A 97 7.23 -11.27 -6.68
CA GLN A 97 7.40 -12.19 -7.80
C GLN A 97 7.37 -13.63 -7.29
N ILE A 98 6.42 -14.41 -7.82
CA ILE A 98 6.21 -15.82 -7.54
C ILE A 98 6.49 -16.60 -8.83
N SER A 99 7.60 -17.34 -8.86
CA SER A 99 7.97 -18.16 -10.01
C SER A 99 7.48 -19.60 -9.82
N THR A 100 6.87 -20.14 -10.87
CA THR A 100 6.31 -21.49 -10.92
C THR A 100 7.11 -22.39 -11.86
N THR A 101 6.98 -23.71 -11.71
CA THR A 101 7.61 -24.70 -12.59
C THR A 101 6.80 -24.98 -13.85
N THR A 102 5.63 -24.36 -14.00
CA THR A 102 4.66 -24.59 -15.06
C THR A 102 4.28 -23.29 -15.75
N ALA A 103 3.97 -23.35 -17.04
CA ALA A 103 3.39 -22.23 -17.78
C ALA A 103 1.85 -22.31 -17.86
N ASP A 104 1.22 -23.19 -17.06
CA ASP A 104 -0.23 -23.32 -17.03
C ASP A 104 -0.88 -22.08 -16.39
N ILE A 105 -1.50 -21.26 -17.23
CA ILE A 105 -2.20 -20.03 -16.85
C ILE A 105 -3.26 -20.29 -15.78
N ALA A 106 -3.90 -21.46 -15.76
CA ALA A 106 -4.89 -21.78 -14.74
C ALA A 106 -4.26 -21.92 -13.35
N VAL A 107 -3.03 -22.44 -13.27
CA VAL A 107 -2.28 -22.52 -12.00
C VAL A 107 -1.82 -21.15 -11.56
N LEU A 108 -1.20 -20.37 -12.46
CA LEU A 108 -0.73 -19.00 -12.18
C LEU A 108 -1.88 -18.11 -11.72
N LYS A 109 -3.04 -18.22 -12.37
CA LYS A 109 -4.27 -17.52 -11.98
C LYS A 109 -4.74 -17.92 -10.58
N LYS A 110 -4.75 -19.21 -10.23
CA LYS A 110 -5.12 -19.66 -8.89
C LYS A 110 -4.21 -19.07 -7.81
N VAL A 111 -2.91 -18.97 -8.09
CA VAL A 111 -1.95 -18.32 -7.17
C VAL A 111 -2.31 -16.84 -6.98
N GLY A 112 -2.48 -16.10 -8.08
CA GLY A 112 -2.85 -14.68 -8.04
C GLY A 112 -4.20 -14.43 -7.33
N ASP A 113 -5.24 -15.18 -7.71
CA ASP A 113 -6.57 -15.11 -7.10
C ASP A 113 -6.52 -15.40 -5.59
N TRP A 114 -5.70 -16.37 -5.16
CA TRP A 114 -5.51 -16.67 -3.74
C TRP A 114 -4.82 -15.53 -2.98
N MET A 115 -3.83 -14.87 -3.59
CA MET A 115 -3.21 -13.67 -3.01
C MET A 115 -4.25 -12.55 -2.85
N CYS A 116 -5.05 -12.26 -3.88
CA CYS A 116 -6.11 -11.25 -3.83
C CYS A 116 -7.18 -11.57 -2.77
N ALA A 117 -7.60 -12.84 -2.68
CA ALA A 117 -8.58 -13.30 -1.68
C ALA A 117 -8.07 -13.12 -0.23
N ASN A 118 -6.74 -13.09 -0.04
CA ASN A 118 -6.08 -12.90 1.25
C ASN A 118 -5.38 -11.53 1.35
N SER A 119 -5.77 -10.57 0.51
CA SER A 119 -5.08 -9.29 0.32
C SER A 119 -4.89 -8.49 1.62
N ILE A 120 -5.88 -8.46 2.51
CA ILE A 120 -5.76 -7.75 3.80
C ILE A 120 -4.61 -8.32 4.62
N LYS A 121 -4.54 -9.65 4.74
CA LYS A 121 -3.47 -10.34 5.48
C LYS A 121 -2.11 -10.05 4.85
N PHE A 122 -2.00 -10.17 3.54
CA PHE A 122 -0.72 -9.98 2.84
C PHE A 122 -0.26 -8.54 2.84
N ARG A 123 -1.19 -7.58 2.74
CA ARG A 123 -0.87 -6.16 2.89
C ARG A 123 -0.32 -5.87 4.28
N LEU A 124 -0.93 -6.41 5.34
CA LEU A 124 -0.41 -6.23 6.70
C LEU A 124 1.00 -6.85 6.87
N GLU A 125 1.24 -8.04 6.33
CA GLU A 125 2.58 -8.66 6.31
C GLU A 125 3.60 -7.81 5.56
N TYR A 126 3.22 -7.24 4.40
CA TYR A 126 4.07 -6.35 3.62
C TYR A 126 4.39 -5.05 4.37
N LEU A 127 3.41 -4.45 5.04
CA LEU A 127 3.66 -3.24 5.84
C LEU A 127 4.66 -3.49 6.98
N VAL A 128 4.64 -4.70 7.57
CA VAL A 128 5.66 -5.11 8.55
C VAL A 128 7.01 -5.34 7.86
N TYR A 129 7.02 -5.97 6.67
CA TYR A 129 8.24 -6.18 5.87
C TYR A 129 8.98 -4.87 5.56
N CYS A 130 8.28 -3.79 5.25
CA CYS A 130 8.89 -2.49 4.99
C CYS A 130 9.71 -1.97 6.20
N GLU A 131 9.26 -2.23 7.43
CA GLU A 131 10.00 -1.83 8.65
C GLU A 131 11.20 -2.74 8.98
N MET A 132 11.35 -3.85 8.27
CA MET A 132 12.38 -4.84 8.56
C MET A 132 13.74 -4.43 8.01
N ILE A 133 14.79 -4.72 8.78
CA ILE A 133 16.18 -4.70 8.29
C ILE A 133 16.44 -5.86 7.33
N SER A 134 17.53 -5.80 6.56
CA SER A 134 17.85 -6.77 5.50
C SER A 134 17.79 -8.24 5.94
N ASP A 135 18.35 -8.61 7.08
CA ASP A 135 18.34 -10.00 7.57
C ASP A 135 16.93 -10.49 7.89
N GLN A 136 16.09 -9.62 8.44
CA GLN A 136 14.69 -9.92 8.73
C GLN A 136 13.89 -10.06 7.43
N ARG A 137 14.13 -9.20 6.43
CA ARG A 137 13.52 -9.31 5.08
C ARG A 137 13.84 -10.66 4.42
N ILE A 138 15.09 -11.13 4.52
CA ILE A 138 15.49 -12.45 4.01
C ILE A 138 14.74 -13.59 4.71
N GLN A 139 14.61 -13.52 6.04
CA GLN A 139 13.86 -14.52 6.81
C GLN A 139 12.37 -14.49 6.45
N TRP A 140 11.79 -13.30 6.28
CA TRP A 140 10.41 -13.12 5.87
C TRP A 140 10.15 -13.77 4.51
N LEU A 141 11.00 -13.53 3.51
CA LEU A 141 10.89 -14.14 2.18
C LEU A 141 10.90 -15.67 2.23
N LYS A 142 11.80 -16.26 3.03
CA LYS A 142 11.84 -17.73 3.22
C LYS A 142 10.56 -18.28 3.84
N ARG A 143 9.99 -17.58 4.82
CA ARG A 143 8.70 -17.97 5.43
C ARG A 143 7.56 -17.87 4.42
N MET A 144 7.51 -16.79 3.64
CA MET A 144 6.51 -16.59 2.60
C MET A 144 6.61 -17.64 1.50
N GLU A 145 7.81 -17.96 1.04
CA GLU A 145 8.04 -19.04 0.10
C GLU A 145 7.49 -20.36 0.63
N THR A 146 7.81 -20.68 1.88
CA THR A 146 7.33 -21.91 2.55
C THR A 146 5.81 -21.91 2.70
N CYS A 147 5.20 -20.76 3.02
CA CYS A 147 3.75 -20.61 3.13
C CYS A 147 3.06 -20.89 1.80
N ILE A 148 3.57 -20.30 0.72
CA ILE A 148 2.96 -20.41 -0.61
C ILE A 148 3.17 -21.81 -1.18
N LYS A 149 4.35 -22.40 -1.00
CA LYS A 149 4.65 -23.77 -1.43
C LYS A 149 3.76 -24.83 -0.79
N LYS A 150 3.23 -24.56 0.41
CA LYS A 150 2.25 -25.45 1.08
C LYS A 150 0.90 -25.46 0.36
N GLU A 151 0.50 -24.33 -0.21
CA GLU A 151 -0.76 -24.19 -0.95
C GLU A 151 -0.60 -24.53 -2.43
N PHE A 152 0.57 -24.23 -3.01
CA PHE A 152 0.87 -24.38 -4.43
C PHE A 152 2.24 -25.04 -4.63
N SER A 153 2.22 -26.34 -4.86
CA SER A 153 3.43 -27.16 -5.03
C SER A 153 4.28 -26.78 -6.25
N GLU A 154 3.66 -26.12 -7.23
CA GLU A 154 4.25 -25.64 -8.48
C GLU A 154 5.12 -24.41 -8.27
N VAL A 155 4.94 -23.69 -7.15
CA VAL A 155 5.80 -22.55 -6.81
C VAL A 155 7.16 -23.07 -6.41
N HIS A 156 8.22 -22.62 -7.08
CA HIS A 156 9.59 -23.03 -6.76
C HIS A 156 10.42 -21.91 -6.15
N ARG A 157 10.06 -20.64 -6.37
CA ARG A 157 10.79 -19.49 -5.86
C ARG A 157 9.84 -18.31 -5.62
N VAL A 158 10.11 -17.53 -4.59
CA VAL A 158 9.56 -16.18 -4.44
C VAL A 158 10.66 -15.16 -4.19
N ARG A 159 10.43 -13.90 -4.57
CA ARG A 159 11.29 -12.77 -4.24
C ARG A 159 10.52 -11.46 -4.33
N MET A 160 11.09 -10.40 -3.78
CA MET A 160 10.70 -9.05 -4.15
C MET A 160 11.34 -8.68 -5.50
N ALA A 161 10.64 -7.86 -6.27
CA ALA A 161 11.10 -7.27 -7.52
C ALA A 161 10.82 -5.76 -7.50
N HIS A 162 11.74 -5.00 -8.08
CA HIS A 162 11.62 -3.54 -8.23
C HIS A 162 10.60 -3.16 -9.30
N GLY A 163 10.47 -3.99 -10.33
CA GLY A 163 9.57 -3.73 -11.44
C GLY A 163 9.31 -4.98 -12.29
N LEU A 164 8.45 -4.82 -13.30
CA LEU A 164 8.04 -5.91 -14.20
C LEU A 164 9.13 -6.24 -15.22
N GLU A 165 10.10 -5.36 -15.45
CA GLU A 165 11.27 -5.59 -16.31
C GLU A 165 12.18 -6.71 -15.80
N GLU A 166 12.02 -7.10 -14.53
CA GLU A 166 12.70 -8.25 -13.95
C GLU A 166 12.06 -9.60 -14.30
N ALA A 167 10.97 -9.60 -15.07
CA ALA A 167 10.31 -10.82 -15.52
C ALA A 167 11.14 -11.57 -16.56
N GLN A 168 10.99 -12.90 -16.58
CA GLN A 168 11.58 -13.78 -17.59
C GLN A 168 10.75 -13.83 -18.88
N PHE A 169 9.52 -13.28 -18.87
CA PHE A 169 8.58 -13.25 -20.01
C PHE A 169 8.31 -14.62 -20.63
N ASN A 170 8.29 -15.67 -19.80
CA ASN A 170 8.08 -17.06 -20.20
C ASN A 170 6.75 -17.64 -19.69
N LYS A 171 5.86 -16.80 -19.16
CA LYS A 171 4.55 -17.16 -18.60
C LYS A 171 4.64 -18.13 -17.42
N THR A 172 5.68 -17.98 -16.60
CA THR A 172 5.85 -18.81 -15.39
C THR A 172 5.81 -17.99 -14.11
N GLU A 173 5.56 -16.68 -14.19
CA GLU A 173 5.70 -15.77 -13.06
C GLU A 173 4.41 -15.00 -12.78
N VAL A 174 4.08 -14.90 -11.49
CA VAL A 174 3.03 -14.00 -11.00
C VAL A 174 3.70 -12.87 -10.24
N PHE A 175 3.42 -11.63 -10.64
CA PHE A 175 3.81 -10.43 -9.93
C PHE A 175 2.59 -9.91 -9.18
N TYR A 176 2.62 -9.97 -7.85
CA TYR A 176 1.54 -9.50 -6.99
C TYR A 176 1.92 -8.17 -6.33
N ASP A 177 1.00 -7.21 -6.36
CA ASP A 177 1.14 -5.92 -5.69
C ASP A 177 0.35 -5.91 -4.37
N PHE A 178 1.06 -5.78 -3.26
CA PHE A 178 0.48 -5.82 -1.91
C PHE A 178 -0.42 -4.62 -1.60
N LEU A 179 -0.12 -3.45 -2.14
CA LEU A 179 -0.85 -2.23 -1.86
C LEU A 179 -2.08 -2.13 -2.76
N ASN A 180 -1.96 -2.53 -4.02
CA ASN A 180 -3.01 -2.37 -5.01
C ASN A 180 -3.93 -3.58 -5.16
N THR A 181 -3.58 -4.73 -4.56
CA THR A 181 -4.38 -5.96 -4.62
C THR A 181 -4.61 -6.42 -6.06
N VAL A 182 -3.59 -6.26 -6.89
CA VAL A 182 -3.59 -6.70 -8.30
C VAL A 182 -2.48 -7.71 -8.52
N TYR A 183 -2.62 -8.52 -9.55
CA TYR A 183 -1.52 -9.37 -10.01
C TYR A 183 -1.44 -9.39 -11.53
N ILE A 184 -0.23 -9.66 -12.02
CA ILE A 184 0.10 -9.76 -13.44
C ILE A 184 0.80 -11.11 -13.66
N ILE A 185 0.46 -11.80 -14.75
CA ILE A 185 1.13 -13.04 -15.16
C ILE A 185 2.05 -12.73 -16.33
N LEU A 186 3.33 -13.02 -16.21
CA LEU A 186 4.38 -12.75 -17.20
C LEU A 186 5.24 -13.99 -17.50
#